data_AF-A0A9E4Z009-F1
#
_entry.id   AF-A0A9E4Z009-F1
#
_cell.length_a   1.000
_cell.length_b   1.000
_cell.length_c   1.000
_cell.angle_alpha   90.00
_cell.angle_beta   90.00
_cell.angle_gamma   90.00
#
_symmetry.space_group_name_H-M   'P 1'
#
loop_
_entity.id
_entity.type
_entity.pdbx_description
1 polymer ?
#
loop_
_entity_poly.entity_id
_entity_poly.type
_entity_poly.pdbx_seq_one_letter_code
_entity_poly.pdbx_strand_id
1 'polypeptide(L)' 'RVDFIASALAPEGESGEEYRADMVRERAFRVPMGRIAQGDDIARMAAFLASAESDYITGLSISVSGGTEMS' A
#
# COMPACT_ATOMS: atom_id res chain seq x y z
N ARG A 1 10.26 -8.26 10.40
CA ARG A 1 9.43 -7.42 11.31
C ARG A 1 7.94 -7.56 10.99
N VAL A 2 7.56 -7.53 9.71
CA VAL A 2 6.15 -7.70 9.29
C VAL A 2 5.66 -9.14 9.48
N ASP A 3 6.55 -10.13 9.34
CA ASP A 3 6.19 -11.54 9.50
C ASP A 3 5.79 -11.88 10.94
N PHE A 4 6.46 -11.28 11.92
CA PHE A 4 6.10 -11.42 13.33
C PHE A 4 4.69 -10.89 13.64
N ILE A 5 4.30 -9.78 13.01
CA ILE A 5 2.96 -9.20 13.19
C ILE A 5 1.91 -10.14 12.58
N ALA A 6 2.17 -10.67 11.38
CA ALA A 6 1.25 -11.62 10.76
C ALA A 6 1.10 -12.90 11.59
N SER A 7 2.20 -13.45 12.11
CA SER A 7 2.16 -14.61 13.01
C SER A 7 1.41 -14.32 14.32
N ALA A 8 1.50 -13.10 14.87
CA ALA A 8 0.80 -12.73 16.09
C ALA A 8 -0.71 -12.49 15.89
N LEU A 9 -1.14 -12.19 14.66
CA LEU A 9 -2.54 -11.95 14.31
C LEU A 9 -3.22 -13.18 13.68
N ALA A 10 -2.45 -14.20 13.30
CA ALA A 10 -2.97 -15.40 12.67
C ALA A 10 -3.93 -16.16 13.61
N PRO A 11 -5.07 -16.66 13.11
CA PRO A 11 -5.94 -17.55 13.86
C PRO A 11 -5.22 -18.82 14.32
N GLU A 12 -5.74 -19.45 15.39
CA GLU A 12 -5.22 -20.75 15.83
C GLU A 12 -5.32 -21.79 14.71
N GLY A 13 -4.18 -22.42 14.38
CA GLY A 13 -4.08 -23.44 13.35
C GLY A 13 -3.64 -22.93 11.97
N GLU A 14 -3.51 -21.63 11.77
CA GLU A 14 -2.97 -21.04 10.52
C GLU A 14 -1.53 -20.59 10.70
N SER A 15 -0.71 -20.74 9.64
CA SER A 15 0.63 -20.17 9.65
C SER A 15 0.57 -18.66 9.44
N GLY A 16 1.49 -17.92 10.08
CA GLY A 16 1.59 -16.47 9.86
C GLY A 16 1.89 -16.09 8.41
N GLU A 17 2.53 -16.97 7.63
CA GLU A 17 2.82 -16.74 6.21
C GLU A 17 1.55 -16.84 5.35
N GLU A 18 0.74 -17.89 5.53
CA GLU A 18 -0.55 -18.05 4.85
C GLU A 18 -1.50 -16.90 5.20
N TYR A 19 -1.61 -16.59 6.49
CA TYR A 19 -2.43 -15.46 6.95
C TYR A 19 -1.99 -14.15 6.30
N ARG A 20 -0.67 -13.90 6.21
CA ARG A 20 -0.15 -12.70 5.53
C ARG A 20 -0.47 -12.68 4.04
N ALA A 21 -0.37 -13.83 3.36
CA ALA A 21 -0.69 -13.94 1.94
C ALA A 21 -2.18 -13.63 1.69
N ASP A 22 -3.06 -14.13 2.53
CA ASP A 22 -4.50 -13.90 2.41
C ASP A 22 -4.88 -12.46 2.74
N MET A 23 -4.29 -11.86 3.78
CA MET A 23 -4.42 -10.42 4.03
C MET A 23 -4.02 -9.56 2.82
N VAL A 24 -2.94 -9.94 2.13
CA VAL A 24 -2.48 -9.23 0.93
C VAL A 24 -3.47 -9.40 -0.23
N ARG A 25 -3.97 -10.61 -0.46
CA ARG A 25 -4.99 -10.88 -1.50
C ARG A 25 -6.27 -10.11 -1.24
N GLU A 26 -6.77 -10.14 -0.01
CA GLU A 26 -8.00 -9.46 0.38
C GLU A 26 -7.86 -7.94 0.21
N ARG A 27 -6.74 -7.37 0.66
CA ARG A 27 -6.48 -5.94 0.45
C ARG A 27 -6.40 -5.60 -1.03
N ALA A 28 -5.66 -6.37 -1.83
CA ALA A 28 -5.55 -6.15 -3.26
C ALA A 28 -6.92 -6.16 -3.97
N PHE A 29 -7.82 -7.07 -3.57
CA PHE A 29 -9.18 -7.14 -4.10
C PHE A 29 -10.02 -5.89 -3.81
N ARG A 30 -9.81 -5.26 -2.64
CA ARG A 30 -10.52 -4.03 -2.25
C ARG A 30 -9.93 -2.75 -2.85
N VAL A 31 -8.69 -2.80 -3.37
CA VAL A 31 -8.08 -1.66 -4.05
C VAL A 31 -8.65 -1.57 -5.47
N PRO A 32 -9.19 -0.43 -5.92
CA PRO A 32 -9.74 -0.30 -7.28
C PRO A 32 -8.77 -0.68 -8.40
N MET A 33 -7.47 -0.41 -8.24
CA MET A 33 -6.43 -0.83 -9.19
C MET A 33 -6.04 -2.32 -9.07
N GLY A 34 -6.67 -3.10 -8.19
CA GLY A 34 -6.51 -4.55 -8.06
C GLY A 34 -5.19 -5.01 -7.44
N ARG A 35 -4.40 -4.10 -6.84
CA ARG A 35 -3.12 -4.42 -6.19
C ARG A 35 -2.82 -3.46 -5.04
N ILE A 36 -2.05 -3.93 -4.07
CA ILE A 36 -1.50 -3.05 -3.03
C ILE A 36 -0.37 -2.20 -3.63
N ALA A 37 -0.28 -0.96 -3.17
CA ALA A 37 0.84 -0.07 -3.48
C ALA A 37 2.17 -0.73 -3.12
N GLN A 38 3.14 -0.62 -4.01
CA GLN A 38 4.52 -1.04 -3.82
C GLN A 38 5.37 0.19 -3.45
N GLY A 39 6.58 -0.05 -2.93
CA GLY A 39 7.51 1.04 -2.60
C GLY A 39 7.77 1.98 -3.78
N ASP A 40 7.86 1.43 -4.99
CA ASP A 40 8.05 2.17 -6.23
C ASP A 40 6.92 3.16 -6.54
N ASP A 41 5.67 2.87 -6.15
CA ASP A 41 4.55 3.79 -6.39
C ASP A 41 4.75 5.07 -5.57
N ILE A 42 5.17 4.92 -4.30
CA ILE A 42 5.47 6.04 -3.41
C ILE A 42 6.72 6.78 -3.89
N ALA A 43 7.77 6.05 -4.26
CA ALA A 43 9.02 6.62 -4.73
C ALA A 43 8.84 7.46 -5.99
N ARG A 44 8.03 7.01 -6.95
CA ARG A 44 7.74 7.76 -8.18
C ARG A 44 6.95 9.04 -7.90
N MET A 45 5.96 9.00 -7.00
CA MET A 45 5.21 10.20 -6.61
C MET A 45 6.13 11.20 -5.89
N ALA A 46 6.98 10.72 -4.99
CA ALA A 46 7.96 11.55 -4.30
C ALA A 46 8.98 12.17 -5.29
N ALA A 47 9.45 11.39 -6.27
CA ALA A 47 10.34 11.88 -7.32
C ALA A 47 9.68 12.96 -8.17
N PHE A 48 8.41 12.78 -8.55
CA PHE A 48 7.64 13.83 -9.24
C PHE A 48 7.55 15.10 -8.40
N LEU A 49 7.22 15.02 -7.11
CA LEU A 49 7.11 16.20 -6.24
C LEU A 49 8.45 16.89 -5.95
N ALA A 50 9.57 16.19 -6.15
CA ALA A 50 10.91 16.75 -6.05
C ALA A 50 11.43 17.29 -7.39
N SER A 51 10.69 17.10 -8.48
CA SER A 51 11.10 17.48 -9.84
C SER A 51 10.69 18.91 -10.19
N ALA A 52 11.18 19.40 -11.34
CA ALA A 52 10.79 20.72 -11.84
C ALA A 52 9.34 20.72 -12.35
N GLU A 53 8.80 19.56 -12.72
CA GLU A 53 7.42 19.41 -13.19
C GLU A 53 6.36 19.75 -12.14
N SER A 54 6.73 19.89 -10.86
CA SER A 54 5.82 20.24 -9.76
C SER A 54 6.09 21.62 -9.15
N ASP A 55 6.75 22.54 -9.87
CA ASP A 55 7.22 23.83 -9.33
C ASP A 55 6.15 24.75 -8.72
N TYR A 56 4.88 24.58 -9.10
CA TYR A 56 3.74 25.32 -8.58
C TYR A 56 2.79 24.49 -7.70
N ILE A 57 3.17 23.25 -7.37
CA ILE A 57 2.37 22.35 -6.55
C ILE A 57 2.87 22.42 -5.10
N THR A 58 2.06 23.00 -4.21
CA THR A 58 2.39 23.11 -2.78
C THR A 58 1.13 23.10 -1.91
N GLY A 59 1.28 22.75 -0.63
CA GLY A 59 0.18 22.73 0.35
C GLY A 59 -0.86 21.62 0.15
N LEU A 60 -0.56 20.62 -0.68
CA LEU A 60 -1.46 19.51 -0.97
C LEU A 60 -0.99 18.21 -0.32
N SER A 61 -1.96 17.36 0.02
CA SER A 61 -1.74 15.94 0.34
C SER A 61 -2.19 15.12 -0.86
N ILE A 62 -1.29 14.30 -1.43
CA ILE A 62 -1.58 13.45 -2.58
C ILE A 62 -1.59 11.99 -2.12
N SER A 63 -2.73 11.34 -2.26
CA SER A 63 -2.89 9.93 -1.91
C SER A 63 -2.34 9.02 -3.02
N VAL A 64 -1.43 8.12 -2.66
CA VAL A 64 -0.94 7.04 -3.53
C VAL A 64 -1.55 5.71 -3.08
N SER A 65 -2.87 5.62 -3.18
CA SER A 65 -3.68 4.52 -2.59
C SER A 65 -4.23 3.53 -3.61
N GLY A 66 -3.97 3.70 -4.90
CA GLY A 66 -4.60 2.87 -5.94
C GLY A 66 -6.13 3.03 -6.01
N GLY A 67 -6.65 4.15 -5.49
CA GLY A 67 -8.07 4.50 -5.49
C GLY A 67 -8.82 4.23 -4.18
N THR A 68 -8.18 3.66 -3.16
CA THR A 68 -8.88 3.26 -1.92
C THR A 68 -9.38 4.43 -1.06
N GLU A 69 -8.77 5.61 -1.13
CA GLU A 69 -9.22 6.79 -0.36
C GLU A 69 -10.43 7.51 -0.99
N MET A 70 -10.87 7.09 -2.18
CA MET A 70 -11.97 7.72 -2.94
C MET A 70 -13.01 6.72 -3.45
N SER A 71 -13.00 5.49 -2.92
CA SER A 71 -13.93 4.41 -3.27
C SER A 71 -15.25 4.46 -2.52
#